data_AF-A0A3B8T0P0-F1
#
_entry.id   AF-A0A3B8T0P0-F1
#
_cell.length_a   1.000
_cell.length_b   1.000
_cell.length_c   1.000
_cell.angle_alpha   90.00
_cell.angle_beta   90.00
_cell.angle_gamma   90.00
#
_symmetry.space_group_name_H-M   'P 1'
#
loop_
_entity.id
_entity.type
_entity.pdbx_description
1 polymer ?
#
loop_
_entity_poly.entity_id
_entity_poly.type
_entity_poly.pdbx_seq_one_letter_code
_entity_poly.pdbx_strand_id
1 'polypeptide(L)' 'MKSHEYIEKRLGVLAALVVVVISFGGLAEIVPLFHMSKTTTPIEGMKPWSAIQLEGRDIYIREGCHVCHTQMVRPFRA' A
#
# COMPACT_ATOMS: atom_id res chain seq x y z
N MET A 1 34.69 -8.50 13.15
CA MET A 1 34.89 -8.65 11.68
C MET A 1 34.62 -10.05 11.13
N LYS A 2 34.86 -11.15 11.89
CA LYS A 2 34.65 -12.53 11.37
C LYS A 2 33.18 -12.86 11.02
N SER A 3 32.21 -12.27 11.72
CA SER A 3 30.77 -12.49 11.47
C SER A 3 30.27 -11.85 10.19
N HIS A 4 30.80 -10.67 9.84
CA HIS A 4 30.45 -9.97 8.60
C HIS A 4 30.93 -10.76 7.38
N GLU A 5 32.19 -11.17 7.40
CA GLU A 5 32.80 -11.98 6.35
C GLU A 5 32.07 -13.33 6.14
N TYR A 6 31.54 -13.93 7.21
CA TYR A 6 30.73 -15.16 7.14
C TYR A 6 29.40 -14.95 6.38
N ILE A 7 28.74 -13.82 6.62
CA ILE A 7 27.45 -13.49 5.98
C ILE A 7 27.67 -13.18 4.50
N GLU A 8 28.69 -12.38 4.16
CA GLU A 8 28.99 -11.99 2.78
C GLU A 8 29.36 -13.19 1.90
N LYS A 9 30.04 -14.19 2.46
CA LYS A 9 30.44 -15.40 1.73
C LYS A 9 29.31 -16.42 1.56
N ARG A 10 28.14 -16.20 2.17
CA ARG A 10 26.99 -17.13 2.12
C ARG A 10 25.73 -16.42 1.61
N LEU A 11 25.50 -16.53 0.30
CA LEU A 11 24.36 -15.89 -0.38
C LEU A 11 23.02 -16.15 0.30
N GLY A 12 22.73 -17.39 0.72
CA GLY A 12 21.46 -17.73 1.38
C GLY A 12 21.25 -17.01 2.72
N VAL A 13 22.32 -16.86 3.51
CA VAL A 13 22.26 -16.14 4.79
C VAL A 13 22.07 -14.65 4.54
N LEU A 14 22.83 -14.07 3.59
CA LEU A 14 22.68 -12.68 3.20
C LEU A 14 21.27 -12.37 2.69
N ALA A 15 20.73 -13.20 1.79
CA ALA A 15 19.39 -13.02 1.23
C ALA A 15 18.31 -13.09 2.33
N ALA A 16 18.39 -14.06 3.24
CA ALA A 16 17.45 -14.18 4.36
C ALA A 16 17.48 -12.94 5.27
N LEU A 17 18.68 -12.45 5.61
CA LEU A 17 18.83 -11.25 6.44
C LEU A 17 18.27 -10.00 5.74
N VAL A 18 18.50 -9.84 4.43
CA VAL A 18 17.95 -8.73 3.64
C VAL A 18 16.42 -8.75 3.65
N VAL A 19 15.80 -9.92 3.43
CA VAL A 19 14.34 -10.06 3.48
C VAL A 19 13.80 -9.68 4.86
N VAL A 20 14.44 -10.15 5.94
CA VAL A 20 14.04 -9.80 7.32
C VAL A 20 14.13 -8.30 7.55
N VAL A 21 15.24 -7.66 7.17
CA VAL A 21 15.44 -6.22 7.38
C VAL A 21 14.42 -5.39 6.60
N ILE A 22 14.19 -5.68 5.32
CA ILE A 22 13.24 -4.92 4.48
C ILE A 22 11.79 -5.11 4.96
N SER A 23 11.45 -6.30 5.46
CA SER A 23 10.10 -6.62 5.93
C SER A 23 9.67 -5.72 7.09
N PHE A 24 10.59 -5.25 7.94
CA PHE A 24 10.25 -4.35 9.05
C PHE A 24 9.60 -3.05 8.59
N GLY A 25 9.96 -2.50 7.42
CA GLY A 25 9.30 -1.31 6.87
C GLY A 25 7.83 -1.56 6.55
N GLY A 26 7.56 -2.65 5.82
CA GLY A 26 6.17 -3.06 5.52
C GLY A 26 5.36 -3.38 6.77
N LEU A 27 5.97 -4.02 7.77
CA LEU A 27 5.31 -4.30 9.05
C LEU A 27 5.00 -3.01 9.82
N ALA A 28 5.92 -2.06 9.88
CA ALA A 28 5.73 -0.81 10.62
C ALA A 28 4.71 0.13 9.95
N GLU A 29 4.63 0.15 8.61
CA GLU A 29 3.77 1.08 7.88
C GLU A 29 2.40 0.50 7.54
N ILE A 30 2.30 -0.78 7.14
CA ILE A 30 1.05 -1.38 6.64
C ILE A 30 0.22 -1.98 7.78
N VAL A 31 0.84 -2.70 8.71
CA VAL A 31 0.11 -3.45 9.74
C VAL A 31 -0.73 -2.55 10.67
N PRO A 32 -0.24 -1.38 11.11
CA PRO A 32 -1.04 -0.48 11.93
C PRO A 32 -2.28 0.07 11.20
N LEU A 33 -2.21 0.28 9.88
CA LEU A 33 -3.31 0.85 9.09
C LEU A 33 -4.56 -0.04 9.08
N PHE A 34 -4.42 -1.36 9.18
CA PHE A 34 -5.56 -2.28 9.30
C PHE A 34 -6.38 -2.08 10.58
N HIS A 35 -5.78 -1.48 11.60
CA HIS A 35 -6.39 -1.31 12.92
C HIS A 35 -6.75 0.16 13.22
N MET A 36 -6.50 1.07 12.28
CA MET A 36 -6.83 2.49 12.41
C MET A 36 -8.25 2.77 11.90
N SER A 37 -9.18 3.10 12.80
CA SER A 37 -10.57 3.41 12.43
C SER A 37 -10.67 4.53 11.39
N LYS A 38 -9.82 5.56 11.48
CA LYS A 38 -9.77 6.68 10.51
C LYS A 38 -9.59 6.25 9.05
N THR A 39 -9.00 5.08 8.80
CA THR A 39 -8.74 4.55 7.44
C THR A 39 -9.62 3.35 7.08
N THR A 40 -10.31 2.75 8.05
CA THR A 40 -11.12 1.54 7.85
C THR A 40 -12.63 1.77 7.97
N THR A 41 -13.07 2.87 8.57
CA THR A 41 -14.49 3.22 8.66
C THR A 41 -14.90 4.16 7.53
N PRO A 42 -15.93 3.82 6.72
CA PRO A 42 -16.46 4.73 5.72
C PRO A 42 -17.14 5.94 6.36
N ILE A 43 -17.28 7.02 5.60
CA ILE A 43 -18.05 8.19 6.04
C ILE A 43 -19.52 7.81 6.22
N GLU A 44 -20.21 8.53 7.11
CA GLU A 44 -21.63 8.30 7.39
C GLU A 44 -22.48 8.43 6.11
N GLY A 45 -23.38 7.47 5.90
CA GLY A 45 -24.28 7.44 4.75
C GLY A 45 -23.68 6.93 3.44
N MET A 46 -22.38 6.63 3.37
CA MET A 46 -21.77 6.01 2.19
C MET A 46 -22.33 4.60 1.97
N LYS A 47 -22.77 4.33 0.73
CA LYS A 47 -23.24 3.01 0.29
C LYS A 47 -22.26 2.42 -0.71
N PRO A 48 -22.16 1.09 -0.81
CA PRO A 48 -21.47 0.44 -1.91
C PRO A 48 -22.02 0.90 -3.26
N TRP A 49 -21.18 0.89 -4.30
CA TRP A 49 -21.61 1.20 -5.65
C TRP A 49 -22.70 0.24 -6.12
N SER A 50 -23.69 0.77 -6.84
CA SER A 50 -24.64 -0.06 -7.59
C SER A 50 -23.93 -0.81 -8.72
N ALA A 51 -24.56 -1.87 -9.23
CA ALA A 51 -23.98 -2.70 -10.30
C ALA A 51 -23.50 -1.88 -11.51
N ILE A 52 -24.31 -0.92 -11.98
CA ILE A 52 -23.94 -0.08 -13.12
C ILE A 52 -22.79 0.90 -12.81
N GLN A 53 -22.70 1.40 -11.58
CA GLN A 53 -21.60 2.27 -11.16
C GLN A 53 -20.29 1.50 -11.01
N LEU A 54 -20.36 0.25 -10.53
CA LEU A 54 -19.20 -0.62 -10.43
C LEU A 54 -18.64 -0.94 -11.82
N GLU A 55 -19.50 -1.29 -12.78
CA GLU A 55 -19.09 -1.49 -14.18
C GLU A 55 -18.51 -0.20 -14.79
N GLY A 56 -19.12 0.95 -14.50
CA GLY A 56 -18.59 2.25 -14.93
C GLY A 56 -17.19 2.55 -14.36
N ARG A 57 -16.89 2.13 -13.13
CA ARG A 57 -15.54 2.23 -12.54
C ARG A 57 -14.55 1.32 -13.26
N ASP A 58 -14.94 0.11 -13.62
CA ASP A 58 -14.05 -0.81 -14.32
C ASP A 58 -13.71 -0.28 -15.72
N ILE A 59 -14.67 0.35 -16.40
CA ILE A 59 -14.43 1.11 -17.63
C ILE A 59 -13.48 2.30 -17.37
N TYR A 60 -13.67 3.07 -16.30
CA TYR A 60 -12.79 4.19 -15.94
C TYR A 60 -11.33 3.73 -15.72
N ILE A 61 -11.12 2.55 -15.13
CA ILE A 61 -9.79 1.96 -14.97
C ILE A 61 -9.23 1.49 -16.31
N ARG A 62 -10.06 0.78 -17.12
CA ARG A 62 -9.69 0.23 -18.43
C ARG A 62 -9.24 1.29 -19.43
N GLU A 63 -9.92 2.44 -19.45
CA GLU A 63 -9.56 3.59 -20.30
C GLU A 63 -8.39 4.42 -19.74
N GLY A 64 -7.82 4.03 -18.60
CA GLY A 64 -6.70 4.72 -18.00
C GLY A 64 -7.04 6.13 -17.51
N CYS A 65 -8.31 6.43 -17.21
CA CYS A 65 -8.71 7.78 -16.82
C CYS A 65 -7.95 8.29 -15.58
N HIS A 66 -7.58 7.39 -14.65
CA HIS A 66 -6.77 7.68 -13.47
C HIS A 66 -5.33 8.13 -13.78
N VAL A 67 -4.82 7.90 -15.00
CA VAL A 67 -3.50 8.38 -15.43
C VAL A 67 -3.51 9.90 -15.65
N CYS A 68 -4.65 10.47 -16.06
CA CYS A 68 -4.82 11.91 -16.29
C CYS A 68 -5.64 12.62 -15.19
N HIS A 69 -6.51 11.90 -14.47
CA HIS A 69 -7.43 12.48 -13.50
C HIS A 69 -7.12 12.03 -12.06
N THR A 70 -6.88 12.98 -11.18
CA THR A 70 -6.68 12.73 -9.74
C THR A 70 -8.03 12.61 -9.02
N GLN A 71 -8.08 11.78 -7.98
CA GLN A 71 -9.28 11.57 -7.15
C GLN A 71 -9.03 11.88 -5.67
N MET A 72 -7.99 12.67 -5.38
CA MET A 72 -7.63 13.05 -4.02
C MET A 72 -7.32 14.55 -3.95
N VAL A 73 -8.24 15.30 -3.36
CA VAL A 73 -8.05 16.73 -3.10
C VAL A 73 -7.09 16.90 -1.93
N ARG A 74 -6.02 17.67 -2.13
CA ARG A 74 -5.03 17.96 -1.07
C ARG A 74 -5.51 19.11 -0.18
N PRO A 75 -5.28 19.07 1.15
CA PRO A 75 -5.76 20.09 2.09
C PRO A 75 -4.86 21.34 2.06
N PHE A 76 -4.88 22.08 0.96
CA PHE A 76 -4.25 23.40 0.90
C PHE A 76 -5.15 24.50 1.46
N ARG A 77 -4.57 25.64 1.82
CA ARG A 77 -5.34 26.83 2.16
C ARG A 77 -6.09 27.29 0.91
N ALA A 78 -7.39 27.51 1.05
CA ALA A 78 -8.21 28.22 0.08
C ALA A 78 -8.03 29.73 0.25
#